data_AF-A0A833ZMS8-F1
#
_entry.id   AF-A0A833ZMS8-F1
#
_cell.length_a   1.000
_cell.length_b   1.000
_cell.length_c   1.000
_cell.angle_alpha   90.00
_cell.angle_beta   90.00
_cell.angle_gamma   90.00
#
_symmetry.space_group_name_H-M   'P 1'
#
loop_
_entity.id
_entity.type
_entity.pdbx_description
1 polymer ?
#
loop_
_entity_poly.entity_id
_entity_poly.type
_entity_poly.pdbx_seq_one_letter_code
_entity_poly.pdbx_strand_id
1 'polypeptide(L)'
;MNSDAGVKQVRRAGPSGAQAALEWPFRVQINKPTQVNEWQDDWPTFFARHRLQAQLDLIEKDYADREARELWSQLQVKIPDLFCGVEVVPALLHGDLWAGNVAEDDSGPIIYDPASFYGHSEFELAIALMFGGFPRSFFTAYHRKVPKAPGFDRRLLLYQLFNYLNHWNHFGREYRSPSLSTMRKLLK
;
A
#
# COMPACT_ATOMS: atom_id res chain seq x y z
N MET A 1 35.80 -36.31 -18.51
CA MET A 1 36.04 -35.63 -17.24
C MET A 1 36.47 -34.21 -17.59
N ASN A 2 35.50 -33.30 -17.58
CA ASN A 2 35.37 -32.23 -16.56
C ASN A 2 36.06 -30.98 -17.08
N SER A 3 35.48 -29.79 -17.02
CA SER A 3 34.19 -29.34 -16.48
C SER A 3 34.11 -27.85 -16.77
N ASP A 4 32.87 -27.42 -16.94
CA ASP A 4 32.34 -26.12 -16.56
C ASP A 4 32.67 -24.84 -17.33
N ALA A 5 31.53 -24.29 -17.77
CA ALA A 5 31.27 -22.92 -18.13
C ALA A 5 31.70 -21.92 -17.05
N GLY A 6 32.04 -20.71 -17.48
CA GLY A 6 32.28 -19.62 -16.54
C GLY A 6 32.62 -18.29 -17.21
N VAL A 7 31.76 -17.81 -18.10
CA VAL A 7 31.83 -16.38 -18.50
C VAL A 7 31.34 -15.55 -17.31
N LYS A 8 32.26 -15.11 -16.44
CA LYS A 8 31.94 -14.16 -15.36
C LYS A 8 31.79 -12.76 -15.96
N GLN A 9 30.52 -12.36 -16.14
CA GLN A 9 30.10 -10.99 -16.41
C GLN A 9 30.18 -10.18 -15.10
N VAL A 10 30.88 -9.05 -15.11
CA VAL A 10 30.77 -8.02 -14.05
C VAL A 10 29.73 -7.00 -14.52
N ARG A 11 28.61 -6.84 -13.80
CA ARG A 11 27.58 -5.81 -14.06
C ARG A 11 27.93 -4.54 -13.25
N ARG A 12 28.03 -3.41 -13.97
CA ARG A 12 28.61 -2.12 -13.53
C ARG A 12 27.74 -1.38 -12.49
N ALA A 13 28.28 -0.53 -11.61
CA ALA A 13 29.66 0.00 -11.46
C ALA A 13 29.91 0.57 -10.05
N GLY A 14 31.17 0.58 -9.61
CA GLY A 14 31.73 1.42 -8.53
C GLY A 14 32.87 2.31 -9.06
N PRO A 15 33.85 2.76 -8.25
CA PRO A 15 33.75 3.53 -6.99
C PRO A 15 34.66 4.80 -7.01
N SER A 16 34.36 5.85 -6.22
CA SER A 16 35.40 6.71 -5.60
C SER A 16 34.86 7.64 -4.51
N GLY A 17 35.58 7.67 -3.37
CA GLY A 17 35.92 8.92 -2.69
C GLY A 17 35.00 9.46 -1.58
N ALA A 18 35.49 9.29 -0.36
CA ALA A 18 35.37 10.19 0.80
C ALA A 18 34.07 10.19 1.64
N GLN A 19 34.23 9.76 2.89
CA GLN A 19 33.41 10.11 4.05
C GLN A 19 33.17 11.62 4.13
N ALA A 20 31.93 12.04 4.38
CA ALA A 20 31.63 13.12 5.32
C ALA A 20 30.12 13.22 5.61
N ALA A 21 29.84 13.41 6.91
CA ALA A 21 28.70 14.12 7.48
C ALA A 21 27.30 13.47 7.48
N LEU A 22 26.97 12.96 8.68
CA LEU A 22 25.66 13.14 9.32
C LEU A 22 25.19 14.59 9.14
N GLU A 23 24.20 14.78 8.27
CA GLU A 23 23.20 15.84 8.27
C GLU A 23 22.30 15.52 7.07
N TRP A 24 21.01 15.25 7.28
CA TRP A 24 20.06 14.99 6.18
C TRP A 24 19.27 16.28 5.89
N PRO A 25 19.70 17.16 4.96
CA PRO A 25 18.97 18.37 4.61
C PRO A 25 18.02 18.14 3.41
N PHE A 26 17.23 17.06 3.40
CA PHE A 26 16.23 16.87 2.35
C PHE A 26 14.88 16.39 2.92
N ARG A 27 13.83 17.17 2.65
CA ARG A 27 12.45 16.67 2.67
C ARG A 27 12.29 15.73 1.49
N VAL A 28 12.16 14.42 1.76
CA VAL A 28 11.78 13.45 0.74
C VAL A 28 10.25 13.44 0.67
N GLN A 29 9.70 13.98 -0.41
CA GLN A 29 8.29 13.85 -0.77
C GLN A 29 8.21 13.00 -2.03
N ILE A 30 8.13 11.68 -1.88
CA ILE A 30 7.73 10.77 -2.96
C ILE A 30 6.27 10.43 -2.73
N ASN A 31 5.43 11.43 -3.01
CA ASN A 31 4.02 11.25 -3.30
C ASN A 31 3.54 12.52 -3.98
N LYS A 32 2.72 12.35 -5.03
CA LYS A 32 2.05 13.47 -5.71
C LYS A 32 1.42 14.42 -4.68
N PRO A 33 1.31 15.73 -4.98
CA PRO A 33 1.11 16.81 -4.00
C PRO A 33 -0.22 16.83 -3.19
N THR A 34 -0.92 15.71 -2.99
CA THR A 34 -2.29 15.69 -2.43
C THR A 34 -2.58 14.65 -1.34
N GLN A 35 -1.62 13.85 -0.88
CA GLN A 35 -1.88 12.99 0.29
C GLN A 35 -1.90 13.81 1.58
N VAL A 36 -3.09 14.00 2.15
CA VAL A 36 -3.27 14.63 3.46
C VAL A 36 -2.78 13.67 4.55
N ASN A 37 -1.77 14.12 5.31
CA ASN A 37 -1.11 13.38 6.39
C ASN A 37 -1.13 14.13 7.72
N GLU A 38 -2.13 15.01 7.91
CA GLU A 38 -2.34 15.66 9.19
C GLU A 38 -2.66 14.61 10.28
N TRP A 39 -2.13 14.82 11.48
CA TRP A 39 -2.36 13.93 12.61
C TRP A 39 -3.86 13.88 12.96
N GLN A 40 -4.36 12.66 13.16
CA GLN A 40 -5.73 12.35 13.52
C GLN A 40 -5.71 11.20 14.51
N ASP A 41 -6.62 11.23 15.48
CA ASP A 41 -6.71 10.21 16.52
C ASP A 41 -7.65 9.05 16.14
N ASP A 42 -8.42 9.20 15.04
CA ASP A 42 -9.37 8.19 14.56
C ASP A 42 -8.98 7.66 13.18
N TRP A 43 -8.46 6.43 13.16
CA TRP A 43 -8.02 5.76 11.94
C TRP A 43 -9.16 5.54 10.91
N PRO A 44 -10.34 5.02 11.28
CA PRO A 44 -11.43 4.81 10.33
C PRO A 44 -11.84 6.10 9.61
N THR A 45 -11.99 7.21 10.33
CA THR A 45 -12.30 8.53 9.76
C THR A 45 -11.18 9.03 8.87
N PHE A 46 -9.93 8.94 9.33
CA PHE A 46 -8.77 9.32 8.54
C PHE A 46 -8.74 8.55 7.20
N PHE A 47 -8.89 7.23 7.27
CA PHE A 47 -8.83 6.37 6.09
C PHE A 47 -10.00 6.61 5.12
N ALA A 48 -11.22 6.74 5.63
CA ALA A 48 -12.38 7.01 4.80
C ALA A 48 -12.26 8.36 4.08
N ARG A 49 -11.86 9.42 4.78
CA ARG A 49 -11.81 10.79 4.25
C ARG A 49 -10.55 11.08 3.44
N HIS A 50 -9.38 10.82 4.01
CA HIS A 50 -8.10 11.26 3.45
C HIS A 50 -7.44 10.22 2.54
N ARG A 51 -8.04 9.03 2.40
CA ARG A 51 -7.61 8.02 1.44
C ARG A 51 -8.71 7.69 0.45
N LEU A 52 -9.83 7.09 0.89
CA LEU A 52 -10.85 6.60 -0.03
C LEU A 52 -11.63 7.73 -0.72
N GLN A 53 -12.18 8.68 0.02
CA GLN A 53 -12.93 9.82 -0.54
C GLN A 53 -12.04 10.62 -1.51
N ALA A 54 -10.80 10.91 -1.12
CA ALA A 54 -9.86 11.63 -1.98
C ALA A 54 -9.64 10.94 -3.34
N GLN A 55 -9.55 9.62 -3.39
CA GLN A 55 -9.43 8.87 -4.65
C GLN A 55 -10.75 8.90 -5.45
N LEU A 56 -11.89 8.83 -4.78
CA LEU A 56 -13.20 8.89 -5.42
C LEU A 56 -13.54 10.28 -5.96
N ASP A 57 -13.10 11.35 -5.31
CA ASP A 57 -13.26 12.73 -5.81
C ASP A 57 -12.50 12.93 -7.12
N LEU A 58 -11.31 12.34 -7.24
CA LEU A 58 -10.55 12.32 -8.51
C LEU A 58 -11.27 11.50 -9.58
N ILE A 59 -11.79 10.32 -9.23
CA ILE A 59 -12.55 9.47 -10.17
C ILE A 59 -13.82 10.20 -10.64
N GLU A 60 -14.52 10.88 -9.74
CA GLU A 60 -15.71 11.66 -10.04
C GLU A 60 -15.36 12.80 -11.01
N LYS A 61 -14.28 13.53 -10.74
CA LYS A 61 -13.81 14.63 -11.61
C LYS A 61 -13.44 14.14 -13.02
N ASP A 62 -12.72 13.02 -13.12
CA ASP A 62 -12.11 12.57 -14.39
C ASP A 62 -13.03 11.63 -15.19
N TYR A 63 -13.90 10.88 -14.52
CA TYR A 63 -14.74 9.84 -15.15
C TYR A 63 -16.25 10.01 -14.92
N ALA A 64 -16.68 10.81 -13.93
CA ALA A 64 -18.08 10.94 -13.52
C ALA A 64 -18.80 9.58 -13.34
N ASP A 65 -18.11 8.62 -12.72
CA ASP A 65 -18.59 7.24 -12.66
C ASP A 65 -19.77 7.07 -11.69
N ARG A 66 -20.98 6.98 -12.24
CA ARG A 66 -22.22 6.88 -11.47
C ARG A 66 -22.24 5.68 -10.52
N GLU A 67 -21.75 4.53 -10.96
CA GLU A 67 -21.77 3.30 -10.16
C GLU A 67 -20.80 3.40 -8.98
N ALA A 68 -19.60 3.97 -9.20
CA ALA A 68 -18.65 4.24 -8.12
C ALA A 68 -19.27 5.16 -7.06
N ARG A 69 -19.96 6.23 -7.48
CA ARG A 69 -20.64 7.17 -6.57
C ARG A 69 -21.75 6.51 -5.75
N GLU A 70 -22.60 5.71 -6.40
CA GLU A 70 -23.71 5.00 -5.75
C GLU A 70 -23.23 3.92 -4.78
N LEU A 71 -22.14 3.21 -5.10
CA LEU A 71 -21.55 2.24 -4.20
C LEU A 71 -20.83 2.93 -3.02
N TRP A 72 -20.17 4.05 -3.27
CA TRP A 72 -19.47 4.79 -2.23
C TRP A 72 -20.43 5.36 -1.18
N SER A 73 -21.56 5.92 -1.61
CA SER A 73 -22.54 6.49 -0.68
C SER A 73 -23.05 5.48 0.34
N GLN A 74 -23.16 4.21 -0.06
CA GLN A 74 -23.53 3.09 0.81
C GLN A 74 -22.35 2.56 1.63
N LEU A 75 -21.14 2.53 1.06
CA LEU A 75 -19.98 1.93 1.70
C LEU A 75 -19.41 2.83 2.80
N GLN A 76 -19.33 4.14 2.57
CA GLN A 76 -18.69 5.08 3.49
C GLN A 76 -19.29 5.03 4.91
N VAL A 77 -20.61 4.83 5.01
CA VAL A 77 -21.31 4.76 6.30
C VAL A 77 -21.09 3.44 7.04
N LYS A 78 -20.63 2.39 6.35
CA LYS A 78 -20.32 1.07 6.94
C LYS A 78 -18.85 0.93 7.34
N ILE A 79 -17.98 1.87 6.96
CA ILE A 79 -16.55 1.77 7.26
C ILE A 79 -16.29 1.66 8.77
N PRO A 80 -16.92 2.47 9.65
CA PRO A 80 -16.68 2.37 11.10
C PRO A 80 -16.96 0.96 11.66
N ASP A 81 -17.99 0.28 11.15
CA ASP A 81 -18.36 -1.07 11.61
C ASP A 81 -17.27 -2.11 11.32
N LEU A 82 -16.45 -1.91 10.30
CA LEU A 82 -15.33 -2.80 9.96
C LEU A 82 -14.19 -2.76 10.98
N PHE A 83 -14.19 -1.75 11.86
CA PHE A 83 -13.19 -1.53 12.90
C PHE A 83 -13.77 -1.70 14.32
N CYS A 84 -15.06 -2.05 14.45
CA CYS A 84 -15.67 -2.28 15.75
C CYS A 84 -14.95 -3.41 16.52
N GLY A 85 -14.56 -3.14 17.76
CA GLY A 85 -13.84 -4.09 18.60
C GLY A 85 -12.36 -4.30 18.22
N VAL A 86 -11.80 -3.45 17.36
CA VAL A 86 -10.38 -3.46 16.99
C VAL A 86 -9.72 -2.17 17.44
N GLU A 87 -8.69 -2.31 18.27
CA GLU A 87 -7.80 -1.20 18.60
C GLU A 87 -6.76 -1.04 17.50
N VAL A 88 -6.75 0.13 16.84
CA VAL A 88 -5.76 0.45 15.82
C VAL A 88 -4.59 1.14 16.47
N VAL A 89 -3.47 0.42 16.59
CA VAL A 89 -2.20 0.99 17.02
C VAL A 89 -1.43 1.51 15.79
N PRO A 90 -1.06 2.81 15.73
CA PRO A 90 -0.31 3.35 14.61
C PRO A 90 1.05 2.68 14.44
N ALA A 91 1.31 2.15 13.25
CA ALA A 91 2.60 1.63 12.83
C ALA A 91 3.18 2.50 11.72
N LEU A 92 4.51 2.63 11.67
CA LEU A 92 5.19 3.24 10.53
C LEU A 92 5.05 2.31 9.32
N LEU A 93 4.44 2.82 8.25
CA LEU A 93 4.20 2.10 7.01
C LEU A 93 5.20 2.52 5.93
N HIS A 94 5.54 1.59 5.04
CA HIS A 94 6.18 1.91 3.78
C HIS A 94 5.18 2.62 2.85
N GLY A 95 3.92 2.16 2.84
CA GLY A 95 2.81 2.81 2.15
C GLY A 95 2.67 2.46 0.66
N ASP A 96 3.67 1.81 0.08
CA ASP A 96 3.70 1.31 -1.30
C ASP A 96 4.55 0.01 -1.42
N LEU A 97 4.41 -0.94 -0.48
CA LEU A 97 5.25 -2.14 -0.43
C LEU A 97 4.76 -3.25 -1.39
N TRP A 98 4.98 -3.06 -2.68
CA TRP A 98 4.78 -4.09 -3.70
C TRP A 98 6.11 -4.64 -4.21
N ALA A 99 6.08 -5.73 -4.98
CA ALA A 99 7.27 -6.44 -5.43
C ALA A 99 8.25 -5.58 -6.26
N GLY A 100 7.78 -4.50 -6.89
CA GLY A 100 8.63 -3.55 -7.61
C GLY A 100 9.50 -2.68 -6.69
N ASN A 101 9.11 -2.55 -5.41
CA ASN A 101 9.74 -1.69 -4.40
C ASN A 101 10.56 -2.49 -3.37
N VAL A 102 10.87 -3.74 -3.68
CA VAL A 102 11.68 -4.63 -2.84
C VAL A 102 12.79 -5.27 -3.65
N ALA A 103 13.99 -5.29 -3.07
CA ALA A 103 15.14 -6.04 -3.55
C ALA A 103 15.79 -6.81 -2.39
N GLU A 104 16.80 -7.60 -2.71
CA GLU A 104 17.60 -8.33 -1.74
C GLU A 104 19.06 -8.29 -2.21
N ASP A 105 19.97 -8.09 -1.26
CA ASP A 105 21.41 -8.24 -1.48
C ASP A 105 22.02 -9.17 -0.41
N ASP A 106 23.35 -9.29 -0.40
CA ASP A 106 24.07 -10.16 0.54
C ASP A 106 23.87 -9.77 2.03
N SER A 107 23.38 -8.54 2.31
CA SER A 107 23.07 -8.05 3.65
C SER A 107 21.61 -8.27 4.06
N GLY A 108 20.73 -8.59 3.09
CA GLY A 108 19.33 -8.94 3.32
C GLY A 108 18.36 -8.09 2.49
N PRO A 109 17.09 -7.99 2.94
CA PRO A 109 16.05 -7.31 2.18
C PRO A 109 16.23 -5.79 2.19
N ILE A 110 16.02 -5.18 1.03
CA ILE A 110 16.05 -3.73 0.80
C ILE A 110 14.66 -3.31 0.34
N ILE A 111 14.13 -2.24 0.94
CA ILE A 111 12.87 -1.60 0.52
C ILE A 111 13.15 -0.16 0.09
N TYR A 112 12.49 0.31 -0.96
CA TYR A 112 12.74 1.63 -1.55
C TYR A 112 11.46 2.25 -2.15
N ASP A 113 11.55 3.53 -2.52
CA ASP A 113 10.43 4.36 -3.00
C ASP A 113 9.22 4.41 -2.04
N PRO A 114 9.43 4.83 -0.77
CA PRO A 114 8.37 4.85 0.22
C PRO A 114 7.33 5.94 -0.01
N ALA A 115 6.09 5.60 0.30
CA ALA A 115 4.94 6.47 0.47
C ALA A 115 4.58 6.60 1.97
N SER A 116 5.59 6.73 2.83
CA SER A 116 5.46 6.49 4.27
C SER A 116 4.50 7.40 5.03
N PHE A 117 3.78 6.80 5.98
CA PHE A 117 2.94 7.47 6.97
C PHE A 117 2.70 6.54 8.17
N TYR A 118 2.16 7.07 9.26
CA TYR A 118 1.70 6.25 10.38
C TYR A 118 0.25 5.82 10.15
N GLY A 119 -0.04 4.53 10.27
CA GLY A 119 -1.37 4.01 10.04
C GLY A 119 -1.60 2.61 10.59
N HIS A 120 -2.75 2.01 10.26
CA HIS A 120 -3.03 0.64 10.65
C HIS A 120 -2.11 -0.34 9.93
N SER A 121 -1.43 -1.22 10.66
CA SER A 121 -0.45 -2.17 10.12
C SER A 121 -1.01 -3.09 9.02
N GLU A 122 -2.30 -3.42 9.07
CA GLU A 122 -2.98 -4.23 8.05
C GLU A 122 -3.01 -3.56 6.67
N PHE A 123 -2.85 -2.23 6.58
CA PHE A 123 -2.82 -1.50 5.32
C PHE A 123 -1.69 -1.98 4.39
N GLU A 124 -0.49 -2.20 4.93
CA GLU A 124 0.70 -2.58 4.17
C GLU A 124 0.50 -3.90 3.41
N LEU A 125 -0.23 -4.84 4.02
CA LEU A 125 -0.44 -6.17 3.47
C LEU A 125 -1.30 -6.15 2.21
N ALA A 126 -2.13 -5.12 2.03
CA ALA A 126 -3.05 -5.04 0.91
C ALA A 126 -2.33 -4.97 -0.42
N ILE A 127 -1.38 -4.03 -0.55
CA ILE A 127 -0.64 -3.84 -1.79
C ILE A 127 0.36 -4.98 -2.04
N ALA A 128 0.98 -5.49 -0.97
CA ALA A 128 1.87 -6.65 -1.03
C ALA A 128 1.18 -7.92 -1.55
N LEU A 129 -0.12 -8.08 -1.29
CA LEU A 129 -0.92 -9.21 -1.78
C LEU A 129 -1.47 -9.01 -3.21
N MET A 130 -1.66 -7.77 -3.65
CA MET A 130 -2.34 -7.47 -4.92
C MET A 130 -1.52 -7.79 -6.16
N PHE A 131 -0.22 -7.50 -6.13
CA PHE A 131 0.66 -7.62 -7.30
C PHE A 131 1.61 -8.83 -7.23
N GLY A 132 1.42 -9.70 -6.24
CA GLY A 132 2.25 -10.88 -6.03
C GLY A 132 3.68 -10.52 -5.62
N GLY A 133 4.61 -11.47 -5.84
CA GLY A 133 6.04 -11.32 -5.55
C GLY A 133 6.46 -11.62 -4.11
N PHE A 134 5.55 -11.53 -3.14
CA PHE A 134 5.83 -11.98 -1.77
C PHE A 134 5.47 -13.46 -1.56
N PRO A 135 6.40 -14.29 -1.06
CA PRO A 135 6.11 -15.70 -0.79
C PRO A 135 5.19 -15.86 0.42
N ARG A 136 4.47 -16.99 0.51
CA ARG A 136 3.60 -17.29 1.68
C ARG A 136 4.35 -17.26 3.01
N SER A 137 5.65 -17.56 3.00
CA SER A 137 6.53 -17.48 4.18
C SER A 137 6.61 -16.06 4.74
N PHE A 138 6.60 -15.02 3.90
CA PHE A 138 6.58 -13.62 4.33
C PHE A 138 5.34 -13.32 5.19
N PHE A 139 4.14 -13.60 4.67
CA PHE A 139 2.89 -13.37 5.39
C PHE A 139 2.78 -14.23 6.66
N THR A 140 3.30 -15.45 6.62
CA THR A 140 3.35 -16.32 7.80
C THR A 140 4.26 -15.74 8.88
N ALA A 141 5.44 -15.24 8.51
CA ALA A 141 6.37 -14.60 9.43
C ALA A 141 5.81 -13.28 9.99
N TYR A 142 5.16 -12.47 9.14
CA TYR A 142 4.46 -11.26 9.56
C TYR A 142 3.41 -11.57 10.62
N HIS A 143 2.51 -12.52 10.36
CA HIS A 143 1.43 -12.83 11.29
C HIS A 143 1.86 -13.54 12.58
N ARG A 144 3.08 -14.06 12.65
CA ARG A 144 3.70 -14.48 13.92
C ARG A 144 4.06 -13.29 14.82
N LYS A 145 4.30 -12.12 14.23
CA LYS A 145 4.64 -10.88 14.95
C LYS A 145 3.40 -10.00 15.17
N VAL A 146 2.54 -9.92 14.17
CA VAL A 146 1.29 -9.14 14.19
C VAL A 146 0.13 -10.08 13.87
N PRO A 147 -0.47 -10.72 14.89
CA PRO A 147 -1.60 -11.63 14.71
C PRO A 147 -2.77 -10.94 14.01
N LYS A 148 -3.52 -11.70 13.21
CA LYS A 148 -4.74 -11.19 12.57
C LYS A 148 -5.79 -10.88 13.64
N ALA A 149 -6.28 -9.65 13.66
CA ALA A 149 -7.44 -9.28 14.47
C ALA A 149 -8.74 -9.82 13.84
N PRO A 150 -9.81 -10.04 14.63
CA PRO A 150 -11.13 -10.34 14.08
C PRO A 150 -11.54 -9.34 13.00
N GLY A 151 -12.13 -9.82 11.90
CA GLY A 151 -12.50 -8.99 10.76
C GLY A 151 -11.37 -8.62 9.78
N PHE A 152 -10.14 -9.13 10.00
CA PHE A 152 -8.97 -8.88 9.15
C PHE A 152 -9.27 -9.00 7.65
N ASP A 153 -9.91 -10.10 7.21
CA ASP A 153 -10.11 -10.34 5.78
C ASP A 153 -11.03 -9.28 5.14
N ARG A 154 -12.01 -8.74 5.89
CA ARG A 154 -12.86 -7.63 5.40
C ARG A 154 -12.09 -6.31 5.33
N ARG A 155 -11.25 -6.01 6.33
CA ARG A 155 -10.40 -4.81 6.30
C ARG A 155 -9.33 -4.89 5.22
N LEU A 156 -8.79 -6.08 4.96
CA LEU A 156 -7.88 -6.31 3.85
C LEU A 156 -8.54 -5.94 2.51
N LEU A 157 -9.79 -6.37 2.28
CA LEU A 157 -10.55 -5.94 1.09
C LEU A 157 -10.73 -4.42 1.02
N LEU A 158 -10.96 -3.75 2.15
CA LEU A 158 -11.08 -2.29 2.23
C LEU A 158 -9.75 -1.60 1.86
N TYR A 159 -8.61 -2.13 2.31
CA TYR A 159 -7.30 -1.60 1.95
C TYR A 159 -6.91 -1.90 0.50
N GLN A 160 -7.32 -3.04 -0.04
CA GLN A 160 -7.18 -3.34 -1.46
C GLN A 160 -8.02 -2.39 -2.33
N LEU A 161 -9.22 -2.02 -1.87
CA LEU A 161 -10.05 -1.02 -2.55
C LEU A 161 -9.30 0.30 -2.74
N PHE A 162 -8.62 0.82 -1.71
CA PHE A 162 -7.81 2.03 -1.85
C PHE A 162 -6.78 1.90 -2.99
N ASN A 163 -6.05 0.80 -3.03
CA ASN A 163 -5.04 0.56 -4.05
C ASN A 163 -5.65 0.44 -5.46
N TYR A 164 -6.80 -0.22 -5.61
CA TYR A 164 -7.50 -0.28 -6.89
C TYR A 164 -8.01 1.10 -7.35
N LEU A 165 -8.55 1.91 -6.45
CA LEU A 165 -8.98 3.28 -6.78
C LEU A 165 -7.78 4.15 -7.18
N ASN A 166 -6.66 4.05 -6.44
CA ASN A 166 -5.41 4.71 -6.77
C ASN A 166 -4.89 4.31 -8.16
N HIS A 167 -4.93 3.02 -8.48
CA HIS A 167 -4.52 2.52 -9.79
C HIS A 167 -5.50 2.94 -10.90
N TRP A 168 -6.79 3.07 -10.62
CA TRP A 168 -7.75 3.62 -11.58
C TRP A 168 -7.40 5.08 -11.92
N ASN A 169 -7.09 5.91 -10.92
CA ASN A 169 -6.67 7.28 -11.16
C ASN A 169 -5.34 7.39 -11.93
N HIS A 170 -4.40 6.45 -11.73
CA HIS A 170 -3.07 6.53 -12.34
C HIS A 170 -2.92 5.82 -13.69
N PHE A 171 -3.58 4.68 -13.86
CA PHE A 171 -3.39 3.78 -14.98
C PHE A 171 -4.67 3.58 -15.81
N GLY A 172 -5.79 4.12 -15.35
CA GLY A 172 -7.01 4.22 -16.14
C GLY A 172 -8.05 3.13 -15.88
N ARG A 173 -9.00 3.03 -16.81
CA ARG A 173 -10.28 2.31 -16.63
C ARG A 173 -10.16 0.81 -16.42
N GLU A 174 -9.00 0.20 -16.67
CA GLU A 174 -8.79 -1.24 -16.41
C GLU A 174 -9.00 -1.60 -14.93
N TYR A 175 -8.72 -0.66 -14.03
CA TYR A 175 -8.91 -0.82 -12.59
C TYR A 175 -10.32 -0.47 -12.10
N ARG A 176 -11.22 0.00 -12.98
CA ARG A 176 -12.63 0.24 -12.65
C ARG A 176 -13.32 -1.03 -12.17
N SER A 177 -13.24 -2.09 -12.97
CA SER A 177 -13.92 -3.36 -12.68
C SER A 177 -13.51 -3.96 -11.31
N PRO A 178 -12.21 -4.11 -10.99
CA PRO A 178 -11.80 -4.61 -9.67
C PRO A 178 -12.19 -3.66 -8.53
N SER A 179 -12.16 -2.34 -8.73
CA SER A 179 -12.63 -1.37 -7.72
C SER A 179 -14.10 -1.61 -7.35
N LEU A 180 -14.98 -1.61 -8.35
CA LEU A 180 -16.42 -1.76 -8.14
C LEU A 180 -16.80 -3.16 -7.63
N SER A 181 -16.09 -4.20 -8.10
CA SER A 181 -16.23 -5.56 -7.57
C SER A 181 -15.90 -5.62 -6.08
N THR A 182 -14.82 -4.94 -5.66
CA THR A 182 -14.40 -4.89 -4.25
C THR A 182 -15.41 -4.11 -3.40
N MET A 183 -15.92 -2.97 -3.89
CA MET A 183 -17.00 -2.22 -3.21
C MET A 183 -18.25 -3.08 -3.01
N ARG A 184 -18.69 -3.81 -4.04
CA ARG A 184 -19.82 -4.74 -3.93
C ARG A 184 -19.59 -5.84 -2.90
N LYS A 185 -18.39 -6.40 -2.83
CA LYS A 185 -18.04 -7.41 -1.81
C LYS A 185 -18.11 -6.83 -0.40
N LEU A 186 -17.66 -5.59 -0.22
CA LEU A 186 -17.70 -4.89 1.07
C LEU A 186 -19.11 -4.48 1.50
N LEU A 187 -20.08 -4.42 0.58
CA LEU A 187 -21.48 -4.09 0.91
C LEU A 187 -22.32 -5.30 1.30
N LYS A 188 -21.90 -6.52 0.92
CA LYS A 188 -22.51 -7.78 1.34
C LYS A 188 -22.22 -8.08 2.81
#